data_AF-L8I1S2-F1
#
_entry.id   AF-L8I1S2-F1
#
_cell.length_a   1.000
_cell.length_b   1.000
_cell.length_c   1.000
_cell.angle_alpha   90.00
_cell.angle_beta   90.00
_cell.angle_gamma   90.00
#
_symmetry.space_group_name_H-M   'P 1'
#
loop_
_entity.id
_entity.type
_entity.pdbx_description
1 polymer ?
#
loop_
_entity_poly.entity_id
_entity_poly.type
_entity_poly.pdbx_seq_one_letter_code
_entity_poly.pdbx_strand_id
1 'polypeptide(L)' 'MKILCIFLTFILTVSCGPAVLQRKTREKTKQIEERKRQCYLVRGACKMSCGQWEYKYTDCDLEPCCVAREYVPPV' A
#
# COMPACT_ATOMS: atom_id res chain seq x y z
N MET A 1 -45.32 8.71 17.08
CA MET A 1 -44.05 8.12 17.55
C MET A 1 -43.42 7.09 16.58
N LYS A 2 -43.65 7.19 15.26
CA LYS A 2 -43.03 6.30 14.26
C LYS A 2 -42.05 7.03 13.33
N ILE A 3 -42.29 8.34 13.15
CA ILE A 3 -41.47 9.25 12.32
C ILE A 3 -40.11 9.54 12.95
N LEU A 4 -40.04 9.68 14.29
CA LEU A 4 -38.78 9.93 15.01
C LEU A 4 -37.78 8.76 14.86
N CYS A 5 -38.28 7.52 14.82
CA CYS A 5 -37.44 6.34 14.62
C CYS A 5 -36.82 6.30 13.23
N ILE A 6 -37.54 6.75 12.20
CA ILE A 6 -37.03 6.81 10.82
C ILE A 6 -35.92 7.85 10.70
N PHE A 7 -36.10 9.03 11.31
CA PHE A 7 -35.06 10.06 11.39
C PHE A 7 -33.81 9.59 12.15
N LEU A 8 -33.98 8.90 13.29
CA LEU A 8 -32.84 8.35 14.05
C LEU A 8 -32.06 7.31 13.25
N THR A 9 -32.75 6.41 12.54
CA THR A 9 -32.07 5.41 11.70
C THR A 9 -31.31 6.05 10.54
N PHE A 10 -31.83 7.14 9.97
CA PHE A 10 -31.16 7.88 8.90
C PHE A 10 -29.87 8.56 9.39
N ILE A 11 -29.90 9.17 10.57
CA ILE A 11 -28.69 9.79 11.17
C ILE A 11 -27.66 8.72 11.55
N LEU A 12 -28.11 7.54 12.01
CA LEU A 12 -27.23 6.43 12.38
C LEU A 12 -26.60 5.74 11.16
N THR A 13 -27.32 5.56 10.04
CA THR A 13 -26.76 4.98 8.81
C THR A 13 -25.81 5.93 8.09
N VAL A 14 -26.04 7.24 8.20
CA VAL A 14 -25.11 8.27 7.70
C VAL A 14 -23.92 8.50 8.67
N SER A 15 -24.11 8.29 9.99
CA SER A 15 -23.03 8.34 11.00
C SER A 15 -22.17 7.07 11.05
N CYS A 16 -22.72 5.91 10.68
CA CYS A 16 -21.94 4.73 10.27
C CYS A 16 -21.33 4.92 8.86
N GLY A 17 -21.00 6.18 8.54
CA GLY A 17 -20.20 6.60 7.41
C GLY A 17 -18.82 5.92 7.38
N PRO A 18 -17.91 6.41 6.54
CA PRO A 18 -16.92 5.67 5.74
C PRO A 18 -15.81 4.93 6.51
N ALA A 19 -15.98 4.64 7.79
CA ALA A 19 -15.06 3.93 8.67
C ALA A 19 -14.64 2.55 8.12
N VAL A 20 -15.53 1.80 7.47
CA VAL A 20 -15.16 0.51 6.84
C VAL A 20 -14.23 0.73 5.64
N LEU A 21 -14.52 1.74 4.82
CA LEU A 21 -13.68 2.11 3.68
C LEU A 21 -12.32 2.66 4.17
N GLN A 22 -12.32 3.52 5.18
CA GLN A 22 -11.12 4.08 5.81
C GLN A 22 -10.23 3.01 6.45
N ARG A 23 -10.82 2.01 7.14
CA ARG A 23 -10.06 0.88 7.71
C ARG A 23 -9.34 0.08 6.62
N LYS A 24 -10.05 -0.22 5.53
CA LYS A 24 -9.48 -0.92 4.37
C LYS A 24 -8.38 -0.10 3.68
N THR A 25 -8.55 1.22 3.55
CA THR A 25 -7.52 2.11 3.04
C THR A 25 -6.31 2.14 3.96
N ARG A 26 -6.50 2.25 5.29
CA ARG A 26 -5.42 2.26 6.27
C ARG A 26 -4.61 0.96 6.28
N GLU A 27 -5.27 -0.19 6.16
CA GLU A 27 -4.57 -1.48 6.03
C GLU A 27 -3.76 -1.58 4.74
N LYS A 28 -4.32 -1.11 3.61
CA LYS A 28 -3.56 -1.02 2.35
C LYS A 28 -2.34 -0.12 2.49
N THR A 29 -2.49 1.05 3.13
CA THR A 29 -1.36 1.97 3.34
C THR A 29 -0.26 1.32 4.18
N LYS A 30 -0.62 0.59 5.26
CA LYS A 30 0.36 -0.16 6.06
C LYS A 30 1.10 -1.22 5.25
N GLN A 31 0.39 -1.98 4.40
CA GLN A 31 1.03 -2.99 3.55
C GLN A 31 1.98 -2.36 2.51
N ILE A 32 1.61 -1.20 1.95
CA ILE A 32 2.49 -0.43 1.04
C ILE A 32 3.74 0.04 1.79
N GLU A 33 3.58 0.58 2.99
CA GLU A 33 4.69 1.05 3.82
C GLU A 33 5.64 -0.09 4.19
N GLU A 34 5.10 -1.26 4.54
CA GLU A 34 5.91 -2.45 4.84
C GLU A 34 6.69 -2.93 3.61
N ARG A 35 6.08 -2.95 2.41
CA ARG A 35 6.79 -3.29 1.16
C ARG A 35 7.89 -2.29 0.82
N LYS A 36 7.63 -0.98 1.02
CA LYS A 36 8.66 0.05 0.86
C LYS A 36 9.82 -0.14 1.85
N ARG A 37 9.52 -0.50 3.10
CA ARG A 37 10.53 -0.82 4.11
C ARG A 37 11.37 -2.04 3.71
N GLN A 38 10.73 -3.11 3.22
CA GLN A 38 11.43 -4.28 2.70
C GLN A 38 12.36 -3.93 1.54
N CYS A 39 11.91 -3.08 0.61
CA CYS A 39 12.75 -2.58 -0.48
C CYS A 39 13.99 -1.84 0.03
N TYR A 40 13.81 -0.97 1.01
CA TYR A 40 14.91 -0.23 1.62
C TYR A 40 15.91 -1.14 2.35
N LEU A 41 15.43 -2.20 3.03
CA LEU A 41 16.29 -3.16 3.74
C LEU A 41 17.26 -3.90 2.81
N VAL A 42 16.85 -4.20 1.58
CA VAL A 42 17.71 -4.81 0.56
C VAL A 42 18.51 -3.77 -0.24
N ARG A 43 18.59 -2.52 0.25
CA ARG A 43 19.23 -1.39 -0.42
C ARG A 43 18.66 -1.10 -1.83
N GLY A 44 17.41 -1.47 -2.04
CA GLY A 44 16.66 -1.19 -3.27
C GLY A 44 16.06 0.21 -3.28
N ALA A 45 15.60 0.63 -4.46
CA ALA A 45 14.90 1.88 -4.67
C ALA A 45 13.58 1.64 -5.43
N CYS A 46 12.49 2.27 -4.97
CA CYS A 46 11.24 2.32 -5.72
C CYS A 46 11.42 3.27 -6.90
N LYS A 47 11.28 2.76 -8.12
CA LYS A 47 11.44 3.52 -9.37
C LYS A 47 10.34 3.10 -10.34
N MET A 48 9.98 3.98 -11.27
CA MET A 48 8.97 3.67 -12.30
C MET A 48 9.34 2.43 -13.15
N SER A 49 10.63 2.19 -13.37
CA SER A 49 11.16 0.98 -13.99
C SER A 49 12.59 0.70 -13.49
N CYS A 50 13.02 -0.56 -13.57
CA CYS A 50 14.37 -0.96 -13.19
C CYS A 50 15.33 -0.84 -14.38
N GLY A 51 16.55 -0.40 -14.11
CA GLY A 51 17.61 -0.32 -15.11
C GLY A 51 18.15 -1.70 -15.54
N GLN A 52 19.01 -1.70 -16.55
CA GLN A 52 19.62 -2.92 -17.11
C GLN A 52 20.51 -3.68 -16.09
N TRP A 53 21.13 -2.95 -15.15
CA TRP A 53 21.96 -3.49 -14.06
C TRP A 53 21.20 -3.69 -12.75
N GLU A 54 19.89 -3.57 -12.77
CA GLU A 54 19.01 -3.79 -11.62
C GLU A 54 18.13 -5.03 -11.85
N TYR A 55 17.57 -5.56 -10.79
CA TYR A 55 16.52 -6.58 -10.85
C TYR A 55 15.33 -6.15 -10.00
N LYS A 56 14.14 -6.61 -10.41
CA LYS A 56 12.91 -6.38 -9.63
C LYS A 56 12.89 -7.36 -8.47
N TYR A 57 12.88 -6.84 -7.24
CA TYR A 57 12.77 -7.66 -6.02
C TYR A 57 11.30 -7.85 -5.59
N THR A 58 10.55 -6.75 -5.49
CA THR A 58 9.11 -6.74 -5.13
C THR A 58 8.45 -5.49 -5.71
N ASP A 59 7.17 -5.26 -5.42
CA ASP A 59 6.45 -4.03 -5.73
C ASP A 59 6.32 -3.14 -4.49
N CYS A 60 6.63 -1.85 -4.61
CA CYS A 60 6.46 -0.89 -3.53
C CYS A 60 4.98 -0.51 -3.37
N ASP A 61 4.38 -0.03 -4.46
CA ASP A 61 2.95 0.24 -4.59
C ASP A 61 2.52 0.00 -6.04
N LEU A 62 2.56 1.05 -6.86
CA LEU A 62 2.44 0.97 -8.32
C LEU A 62 3.81 0.83 -9.01
N GLU A 63 4.89 1.14 -8.29
CA GLU A 63 6.26 1.10 -8.78
C GLU A 63 7.01 -0.16 -8.30
N PRO A 64 7.88 -0.76 -9.13
CA PRO A 64 8.76 -1.83 -8.70
C PRO A 64 9.87 -1.34 -7.74
N CYS A 65 10.25 -2.21 -6.83
CA CYS A 65 11.50 -2.12 -6.08
C CYS A 65 12.65 -2.66 -6.93
N CYS A 66 13.59 -1.79 -7.27
CA CYS A 66 14.75 -2.10 -8.09
C CYS A 66 16.00 -2.21 -7.22
N VAL A 67 16.68 -3.36 -7.28
CA VAL A 67 17.89 -3.65 -6.51
C VAL A 67 19.05 -3.82 -7.48
N ALA A 68 20.20 -3.21 -7.16
CA ALA A 68 21.40 -3.33 -7.97
C ALA A 68 21.90 -4.79 -7.98
N ARG A 69 22.26 -5.30 -9.16
CA ARG A 69 22.91 -6.61 -9.26
C ARG A 69 24.32 -6.52 -8.74
N GLU A 70 24.70 -7.44 -7.86
CA GLU A 70 26.11 -7.63 -7.53
C GLU A 70 26.82 -8.21 -8.77
N TYR A 71 27.91 -7.58 -9.16
CA TYR A 71 28.75 -8.09 -10.24
C TYR A 71 29.49 -9.33 -9.73
N VAL A 72 29.14 -10.50 -10.26
CA VAL A 72 29.88 -11.73 -10.04
C VAL A 72 30.88 -11.88 -11.20
N PRO A 73 32.20 -11.74 -10.96
CA PRO A 73 33.18 -11.96 -12.01
C PRO A 73 33.14 -13.42 -12.49
N PRO A 74 33.34 -13.68 -13.79
CA PRO A 74 33.48 -15.05 -14.29
C PRO A 74 34.70 -15.71 -13.65
N VAL A 75 34.52 -16.98 -13.22
CA VAL A 75 35.58 -17.86 -12.67
C VAL A 75 36.41 -18.44 -13.81
#